data_AF-A0A936GTD6-F1
#
_entry.id   AF-A0A936GTD6-F1
#
_cell.length_a   1.000
_cell.length_b   1.000
_cell.length_c   1.000
_cell.angle_alpha   90.00
_cell.angle_beta   90.00
_cell.angle_gamma   90.00
#
_symmetry.space_group_name_H-M   'P 1'
#
loop_
_entity.id
_entity.type
_entity.pdbx_description
1 polymer ?
#
loop_
_entity_poly.entity_id
_entity_poly.type
_entity_poly.pdbx_seq_one_letter_code
_entity_poly.pdbx_strand_id
1 'polypeptide(L)'
;MKFWFSLSLLCLTLAARAGDPALVYIRTYSDIVVKEMQRTGIPASIKMAQALLESEVGKSPLAARGNNHFGIKCGKDWDGGTYFKIDDDTDSTGVLIESCFRAFTKAEESFVAHSEFLTDSRKQHRYGFLFELYPGDYEAWARGLSAAGYATDPAYPKKLIRIIKKYKLDTLDEPLLASLPTRPKLHVQEEQPEVVTVSEFELSRPSRLKNSEAGKKEHNMYKVIWVNDTRAIQVTADTDVETLAGDLRMAVSRITAHNEMLLTPSESITRGTTIYLENKKRDYEGRITHHVVKEGESLESISNLYGVQAQTLYVLNRIAKGYQPAAGETIALKEKVAGNQKPKVVKAGKKQRGLLFSQL
;
A
#
# COMPACT_ATOMS: atom_id res chain seq x y z
N MET A 1 3.81 -1.90 -81.73
CA MET A 1 3.44 -2.75 -80.57
C MET A 1 4.71 -3.28 -79.91
N LYS A 2 5.00 -2.89 -78.66
CA LYS A 2 5.95 -3.60 -77.79
C LYS A 2 5.39 -3.50 -76.36
N PHE A 3 4.91 -4.62 -75.82
CA PHE A 3 4.44 -4.71 -74.45
C PHE A 3 5.63 -4.85 -73.51
N TRP A 4 5.67 -4.07 -72.44
CA TRP A 4 6.54 -4.32 -71.29
C TRP A 4 5.65 -4.65 -70.10
N PHE A 5 5.54 -5.94 -69.79
CA PHE A 5 4.98 -6.41 -68.53
C PHE A 5 5.99 -6.15 -67.42
N SER A 6 5.78 -5.11 -66.61
CA SER A 6 6.45 -4.98 -65.33
C SER A 6 5.83 -5.96 -64.34
N LEU A 7 6.53 -7.06 -64.08
CA LEU A 7 6.14 -8.03 -63.06
C LEU A 7 6.29 -7.38 -61.68
N SER A 8 5.19 -6.83 -61.15
CA SER A 8 5.16 -6.25 -59.81
C SER A 8 5.32 -7.37 -58.78
N LEU A 9 6.55 -7.54 -58.29
CA LEU A 9 6.87 -8.52 -57.27
C LEU A 9 6.29 -8.05 -55.92
N LEU A 10 5.05 -8.46 -55.65
CA LEU A 10 4.34 -8.18 -54.41
C LEU A 10 5.01 -8.94 -53.26
N CYS A 11 6.08 -8.35 -52.71
CA CYS A 11 6.80 -8.88 -51.57
C CYS A 11 5.89 -8.75 -50.33
N LEU A 12 5.08 -9.79 -50.07
CA LEU A 12 4.37 -9.94 -48.81
C LEU A 12 5.40 -10.12 -47.69
N THR A 13 5.77 -9.01 -47.06
CA THR A 13 6.49 -9.06 -45.80
C THR A 13 5.55 -9.65 -44.75
N LEU A 14 5.73 -10.95 -44.45
CA LEU A 14 5.30 -11.50 -43.17
C LEU A 14 6.12 -10.80 -42.08
N ALA A 15 5.66 -9.62 -41.68
CA ALA A 15 6.02 -9.01 -40.42
C ALA A 15 5.46 -9.92 -39.32
N ALA A 16 6.25 -10.92 -38.93
CA ALA A 16 6.00 -11.71 -37.74
C ALA A 16 5.76 -10.72 -36.60
N ARG A 17 4.55 -10.75 -36.02
CA ARG A 17 4.19 -9.87 -34.91
C ARG A 17 5.07 -10.27 -33.73
N ALA A 18 6.20 -9.58 -33.57
CA ALA A 18 7.05 -9.76 -32.42
C ALA A 18 6.19 -9.59 -31.16
N GLY A 19 6.16 -10.62 -30.31
CA GLY A 19 5.39 -10.57 -29.07
C GLY A 19 5.81 -9.38 -28.22
N ASP A 20 4.90 -8.83 -27.40
CA ASP A 20 5.20 -7.69 -26.53
C ASP A 20 6.52 -7.96 -25.78
N PRO A 21 7.59 -7.17 -26.00
CA PRO A 21 8.89 -7.42 -25.38
C PRO A 21 8.82 -7.51 -23.85
N ALA A 22 7.83 -6.86 -23.23
CA ALA A 22 7.60 -6.98 -21.80
C ALA A 22 7.12 -8.39 -21.42
N LEU A 23 6.26 -9.04 -22.20
CA LEU A 23 5.84 -10.43 -21.94
C LEU A 23 6.97 -11.44 -22.16
N VAL A 24 7.93 -11.14 -23.04
CA VAL A 24 9.17 -11.93 -23.16
C VAL A 24 10.02 -11.72 -21.90
N TYR A 25 10.29 -10.48 -21.53
CA TYR A 25 11.06 -10.12 -20.33
C TYR A 25 10.48 -10.73 -19.04
N ILE A 26 9.17 -10.62 -18.84
CA ILE A 26 8.46 -11.18 -17.67
C ILE A 26 8.69 -12.70 -17.60
N ARG A 27 8.55 -13.41 -18.72
CA ARG A 27 8.77 -14.86 -18.80
C ARG A 27 10.22 -15.26 -18.54
N THR A 28 11.19 -14.45 -18.97
CA THR A 28 12.61 -14.71 -18.73
C THR A 28 12.99 -14.58 -17.26
N TYR A 29 12.36 -13.65 -16.52
CA TYR A 29 12.77 -13.29 -15.15
C TYR A 29 11.75 -13.66 -14.06
N SER A 30 10.59 -14.25 -14.39
CA SER A 30 9.53 -14.63 -13.44
C SER A 30 10.05 -15.52 -12.31
N ASP A 31 10.83 -16.55 -12.64
CA ASP A 31 11.36 -17.50 -11.66
C ASP A 31 12.32 -16.84 -10.67
N ILE A 32 13.10 -15.85 -11.14
CA ILE A 32 14.04 -15.09 -10.32
C ILE A 32 13.28 -14.18 -9.35
N VAL A 33 12.26 -13.44 -9.82
CA VAL A 33 11.51 -12.54 -8.93
C VAL A 33 10.69 -13.30 -7.88
N VAL A 34 10.17 -14.49 -8.20
CA VAL A 34 9.45 -15.35 -7.25
C VAL A 34 10.41 -15.94 -6.20
N LYS A 35 11.59 -16.44 -6.61
CA LYS A 35 12.62 -16.90 -5.66
C LYS A 35 13.08 -15.79 -4.73
N GLU A 36 13.32 -14.59 -5.27
CA GLU A 36 13.74 -13.44 -4.47
C GLU A 36 12.63 -12.96 -3.52
N MET A 37 11.37 -13.02 -3.94
CA MET A 37 10.21 -12.77 -3.08
C MET A 37 10.17 -13.77 -1.92
N GLN A 38 10.30 -15.07 -2.19
CA GLN A 38 10.34 -16.10 -1.14
C GLN A 38 11.53 -15.93 -0.19
N ARG A 39 12.69 -15.50 -0.71
CA ARG A 39 13.91 -15.26 0.08
C ARG A 39 13.83 -14.02 0.99
N THR A 40 13.09 -12.99 0.59
CA THR A 40 13.21 -11.65 1.21
C THR A 40 11.90 -10.98 1.61
N GLY A 41 10.74 -11.46 1.17
CA GLY A 41 9.44 -10.85 1.41
C GLY A 41 9.10 -9.64 0.51
N ILE A 42 9.98 -9.27 -0.43
CA ILE A 42 9.68 -8.24 -1.45
C ILE A 42 8.72 -8.83 -2.49
N PRO A 43 7.53 -8.26 -2.74
CA PRO A 43 6.59 -8.80 -3.73
C PRO A 43 7.23 -8.97 -5.11
N ALA A 44 6.99 -10.12 -5.74
CA ALA A 44 7.49 -10.43 -7.07
C ALA A 44 6.91 -9.46 -8.11
N SER A 45 5.65 -9.03 -7.94
CA SER A 45 5.00 -8.00 -8.74
C SER A 45 5.74 -6.66 -8.74
N ILE A 46 6.14 -6.20 -7.55
CA ILE A 46 6.93 -4.99 -7.34
C ILE A 46 8.29 -5.11 -8.01
N LYS A 47 9.03 -6.18 -7.70
CA LYS A 47 10.37 -6.42 -8.24
C LYS A 47 10.36 -6.50 -9.77
N MET A 48 9.39 -7.20 -10.36
CA MET A 48 9.24 -7.29 -11.82
C MET A 48 8.85 -5.94 -12.44
N ALA A 49 7.96 -5.18 -11.81
CA ALA A 49 7.55 -3.86 -12.31
C ALA A 49 8.69 -2.83 -12.27
N GLN A 50 9.50 -2.85 -11.22
CA GLN A 50 10.73 -2.04 -11.14
C GLN A 50 11.72 -2.49 -12.22
N ALA A 51 12.01 -3.78 -12.34
CA ALA A 51 12.93 -4.30 -13.36
C ALA A 51 12.50 -3.91 -14.78
N LEU A 52 11.20 -4.00 -15.12
CA LEU A 52 10.67 -3.56 -16.41
C LEU A 52 10.84 -2.05 -16.65
N LEU A 53 10.69 -1.23 -15.61
CA LEU A 53 10.77 0.22 -15.67
C LEU A 53 12.21 0.72 -15.79
N GLU A 54 13.10 0.34 -14.86
CA GLU A 54 14.48 0.87 -14.78
C GLU A 54 15.37 0.35 -15.94
N SER A 55 15.09 -0.85 -16.46
CA SER A 55 15.89 -1.45 -17.55
C SER A 55 15.39 -1.12 -18.96
N GLU A 56 14.33 -0.31 -19.09
CA GLU A 56 13.60 -0.12 -20.36
C GLU A 56 13.20 -1.45 -21.02
N VAL A 57 12.67 -2.40 -20.22
CA VAL A 57 12.39 -3.78 -20.66
C VAL A 57 13.64 -4.50 -21.18
N GLY A 58 14.75 -4.35 -20.45
CA GLY A 58 16.06 -4.94 -20.74
C GLY A 58 16.84 -4.27 -21.88
N LYS A 59 16.33 -3.16 -22.44
CA LYS A 59 16.93 -2.49 -23.61
C LYS A 59 17.93 -1.39 -23.25
N SER A 60 17.91 -0.88 -22.02
CA SER A 60 18.85 0.18 -21.62
C SER A 60 20.29 -0.36 -21.72
N PRO A 61 21.28 0.46 -22.14
CA PRO A 61 22.66 -0.02 -22.28
C PRO A 61 23.25 -0.61 -21.00
N LEU A 62 22.84 -0.07 -19.84
CA LEU A 62 23.25 -0.57 -18.52
C LEU A 62 22.70 -1.97 -18.22
N ALA A 63 21.45 -2.27 -18.61
CA ALA A 63 20.89 -3.60 -18.49
C ALA A 63 21.49 -4.55 -19.54
N ALA A 64 21.52 -4.15 -20.81
CA ALA A 64 21.93 -5.01 -21.92
C ALA A 64 23.43 -5.35 -21.95
N ARG A 65 24.29 -4.51 -21.37
CA ARG A 65 25.76 -4.71 -21.34
C ARG A 65 26.32 -4.93 -19.94
N GLY A 66 25.74 -4.26 -18.93
CA GLY A 66 26.15 -4.36 -17.54
C GLY A 66 25.30 -5.33 -16.71
N ASN A 67 24.30 -6.00 -17.29
CA ASN A 67 23.36 -6.87 -16.58
C ASN A 67 22.67 -6.21 -15.35
N ASN A 68 22.62 -4.87 -15.28
CA ASN A 68 22.08 -4.14 -14.15
C ASN A 68 20.69 -3.61 -14.48
N HIS A 69 19.67 -4.37 -14.06
CA HIS A 69 18.27 -4.12 -14.40
C HIS A 69 17.56 -3.12 -13.47
N PHE A 70 18.26 -2.55 -12.49
CA PHE A 70 17.68 -1.74 -11.41
C PHE A 70 18.41 -0.40 -11.18
N GLY A 71 19.39 -0.05 -12.02
CA GLY A 71 20.12 1.22 -11.88
C GLY A 71 20.99 1.31 -10.62
N ILE A 72 21.50 0.18 -10.12
CA ILE A 72 22.25 0.17 -8.84
C ILE A 72 23.60 0.87 -9.03
N LYS A 73 23.74 2.09 -8.47
CA LYS A 73 25.00 2.86 -8.45
C LYS A 73 26.09 2.12 -7.65
N CYS A 74 27.36 2.37 -7.97
CA CYS A 74 28.51 1.84 -7.23
C CYS A 74 28.48 2.34 -5.78
N GLY A 75 28.70 1.45 -4.82
CA GLY A 75 28.93 1.82 -3.43
C GLY A 75 30.43 2.03 -3.17
N LYS A 76 30.79 2.63 -2.02
CA LYS A 76 32.18 2.68 -1.56
C LYS A 76 32.79 1.29 -1.37
N ASP A 77 31.94 0.33 -0.98
CA ASP A 77 32.29 -1.05 -0.68
C ASP A 77 32.08 -1.99 -1.90
N TRP A 78 32.01 -1.45 -3.13
CA TRP A 78 31.81 -2.25 -4.35
C TRP A 78 33.13 -2.50 -5.07
N ASP A 79 33.51 -3.77 -5.15
CA ASP A 79 34.75 -4.29 -5.77
C ASP A 79 34.50 -5.09 -7.07
N GLY A 80 33.24 -5.35 -7.42
CA GLY A 80 32.83 -6.03 -8.65
C GLY A 80 32.91 -5.14 -9.91
N GLY A 81 32.39 -5.68 -11.02
CA GLY A 81 32.37 -4.98 -12.31
C GLY A 81 31.68 -3.61 -12.27
N THR A 82 32.08 -2.70 -13.14
CA THR A 82 31.53 -1.34 -13.21
C THR A 82 31.11 -0.95 -14.62
N TYR A 83 30.13 -0.06 -14.71
CA TYR A 83 29.65 0.55 -15.95
C TYR A 83 29.45 2.05 -15.71
N PHE A 84 30.14 2.90 -16.45
CA PHE A 84 30.01 4.35 -16.35
C PHE A 84 29.06 4.87 -17.44
N LYS A 85 28.22 5.85 -17.07
CA LYS A 85 27.41 6.65 -18.00
C LYS A 85 27.07 7.99 -17.36
N ILE A 86 26.76 8.99 -18.19
CA ILE A 86 26.04 10.19 -17.73
C ILE A 86 24.65 9.77 -17.21
N ASP A 87 24.26 10.32 -16.06
CA ASP A 87 22.97 10.09 -15.40
C ASP A 87 22.43 11.43 -14.86
N ASP A 88 22.03 11.51 -13.58
CA ASP A 88 21.53 12.73 -12.93
C ASP A 88 22.54 13.44 -12.00
N ASP A 89 23.70 12.84 -11.76
CA ASP A 89 24.72 13.43 -10.88
C ASP A 89 25.45 14.61 -11.56
N THR A 90 25.71 15.68 -10.80
CA THR A 90 26.48 16.85 -11.26
C THR A 90 27.72 17.10 -10.39
N ASP A 91 28.70 17.79 -10.96
CA ASP A 91 29.81 18.38 -10.19
C ASP A 91 29.34 19.57 -9.33
N SER A 92 30.28 20.20 -8.61
CA SER A 92 30.02 21.38 -7.77
C SER A 92 29.59 22.64 -8.54
N THR A 93 29.68 22.63 -9.87
CA THR A 93 29.26 23.73 -10.76
C THR A 93 27.92 23.46 -11.44
N GLY A 94 27.33 22.27 -11.26
CA GLY A 94 26.07 21.86 -11.88
C GLY A 94 26.22 21.22 -13.27
N VAL A 95 27.44 20.88 -13.69
CA VAL A 95 27.69 20.15 -14.93
C VAL A 95 27.50 18.65 -14.69
N LEU A 96 26.74 17.98 -15.57
CA LEU A 96 26.52 16.52 -15.49
C LEU A 96 27.84 15.75 -15.60
N ILE A 97 28.02 14.76 -14.73
CA ILE A 97 29.20 13.88 -14.69
C ILE A 97 28.80 12.42 -14.90
N GLU A 98 29.79 11.56 -15.13
CA GLU A 98 29.55 10.13 -15.21
C GLU A 98 29.30 9.53 -13.81
N SER A 99 28.17 8.85 -13.68
CA SER A 99 27.84 8.03 -12.53
C SER A 99 28.37 6.60 -12.72
N CYS A 100 29.03 6.07 -11.70
CA CYS A 100 29.41 4.66 -11.65
C CYS A 100 28.20 3.80 -11.30
N PHE A 101 27.90 2.79 -12.13
CA PHE A 101 26.94 1.73 -11.83
C PHE A 101 27.63 0.38 -11.68
N ARG A 102 27.05 -0.49 -10.86
CA ARG A 102 27.48 -1.89 -10.77
C ARG A 102 27.25 -2.57 -12.12
N ALA A 103 28.19 -3.40 -12.54
CA ALA A 103 28.04 -4.33 -13.64
C ALA A 103 28.17 -5.77 -13.12
N PHE A 104 27.34 -6.66 -13.67
CA PHE A 104 27.16 -8.03 -13.19
C PHE A 104 27.46 -9.04 -14.31
N THR A 105 27.78 -10.27 -13.92
CA THR A 105 28.07 -11.36 -14.88
C THR A 105 26.79 -11.85 -15.54
N LYS A 106 25.68 -11.85 -14.79
CA LYS A 106 24.34 -12.24 -15.24
C LYS A 106 23.27 -11.35 -14.61
N ALA A 107 22.16 -11.17 -15.31
CA ALA A 107 21.03 -10.37 -14.86
C ALA A 107 20.57 -10.70 -13.42
N GLU A 108 20.52 -11.99 -13.06
CA GLU A 108 20.14 -12.51 -11.74
C GLU A 108 20.88 -11.83 -10.57
N GLU A 109 22.17 -11.54 -10.72
CA GLU A 109 22.96 -10.87 -9.68
C GLU A 109 22.44 -9.45 -9.38
N SER A 110 21.89 -8.75 -10.38
CA SER A 110 21.23 -7.45 -10.16
C SER A 110 19.87 -7.58 -9.47
N PHE A 111 19.13 -8.68 -9.69
CA PHE A 111 17.89 -8.96 -8.95
C PHE A 111 18.19 -9.26 -7.47
N VAL A 112 19.28 -9.98 -7.18
CA VAL A 112 19.79 -10.23 -5.83
C VAL A 112 20.27 -8.95 -5.17
N ALA A 113 21.13 -8.17 -5.84
CA ALA A 113 21.65 -6.91 -5.33
C ALA A 113 20.56 -5.86 -5.08
N HIS A 114 19.46 -5.87 -5.85
CA HIS A 114 18.28 -5.03 -5.56
C HIS A 114 17.58 -5.47 -4.28
N SER A 115 17.42 -6.78 -4.04
CA SER A 115 16.84 -7.26 -2.79
C SER A 115 17.72 -6.88 -1.60
N GLU A 116 19.01 -7.13 -1.70
CA GLU A 116 20.00 -6.74 -0.69
C GLU A 116 19.99 -5.23 -0.44
N PHE A 117 19.80 -4.40 -1.47
CA PHE A 117 19.69 -2.96 -1.30
C PHE A 117 18.51 -2.56 -0.40
N LEU A 118 17.33 -3.19 -0.59
CA LEU A 118 16.11 -2.92 0.17
C LEU A 118 16.09 -3.61 1.55
N THR A 119 16.72 -4.78 1.71
CA THR A 119 16.84 -5.51 2.98
C THR A 119 18.08 -5.16 3.80
N ASP A 120 18.96 -4.28 3.31
CA ASP A 120 20.16 -3.83 4.01
C ASP A 120 19.78 -3.27 5.39
N SER A 121 20.28 -3.90 6.46
CA SER A 121 19.98 -3.52 7.85
C SER A 121 20.35 -2.06 8.14
N ARG A 122 21.37 -1.52 7.47
CA ARG A 122 21.77 -0.10 7.56
C ARG A 122 20.67 0.84 7.03
N LYS A 123 19.80 0.35 6.14
CA LYS A 123 18.66 1.06 5.55
C LYS A 123 17.31 0.65 6.14
N GLN A 124 17.27 -0.18 7.19
CA GLN A 124 16.03 -0.64 7.83
C GLN A 124 15.13 0.51 8.31
N HIS A 125 15.72 1.61 8.77
CA HIS A 125 14.99 2.83 9.13
C HIS A 125 14.21 3.44 7.94
N ARG A 126 14.75 3.28 6.71
CA ARG A 126 14.24 3.87 5.47
C ARG A 126 13.29 2.95 4.71
N TYR A 127 13.66 1.69 4.49
CA TYR A 127 12.88 0.74 3.69
C TYR A 127 12.16 -0.34 4.50
N GLY A 128 12.51 -0.53 5.78
CA GLY A 128 11.99 -1.64 6.59
C GLY A 128 10.46 -1.69 6.73
N PHE A 129 9.76 -0.56 6.64
CA PHE A 129 8.30 -0.52 6.79
C PHE A 129 7.56 -1.17 5.63
N LEU A 130 8.23 -1.32 4.47
CA LEU A 130 7.65 -1.99 3.32
C LEU A 130 7.33 -3.45 3.67
N PHE A 131 8.21 -4.10 4.44
CA PHE A 131 8.06 -5.47 4.92
C PHE A 131 7.02 -5.63 6.05
N GLU A 132 6.50 -4.53 6.59
CA GLU A 132 5.36 -4.50 7.52
C GLU A 132 4.01 -4.38 6.77
N LEU A 133 4.03 -4.05 5.47
CA LEU A 133 2.84 -3.99 4.62
C LEU A 133 2.36 -5.39 4.24
N TYR A 134 1.05 -5.54 3.99
CA TYR A 134 0.51 -6.77 3.39
C TYR A 134 1.22 -7.04 2.04
N PRO A 135 1.85 -8.21 1.82
CA PRO A 135 2.63 -8.45 0.61
C PRO A 135 1.82 -8.37 -0.69
N GLY A 136 0.52 -8.69 -0.65
CA GLY A 136 -0.37 -8.55 -1.81
C GLY A 136 -0.84 -7.12 -2.08
N ASP A 137 -0.56 -6.14 -1.21
CA ASP A 137 -0.86 -4.72 -1.48
C ASP A 137 0.33 -4.04 -2.18
N TYR A 138 0.51 -4.42 -3.45
CA TYR A 138 1.52 -3.83 -4.32
C TYR A 138 1.31 -2.32 -4.52
N GLU A 139 0.09 -1.79 -4.29
CA GLU A 139 -0.11 -0.35 -4.36
C GLU A 139 0.50 0.38 -3.14
N ALA A 140 0.33 -0.18 -1.94
CA ALA A 140 0.97 0.33 -0.73
C ALA A 140 2.50 0.22 -0.84
N TRP A 141 3.03 -0.91 -1.34
CA TRP A 141 4.46 -1.06 -1.61
C TRP A 141 5.00 -0.02 -2.61
N ALA A 142 4.31 0.19 -3.74
CA ALA A 142 4.72 1.18 -4.74
C ALA A 142 4.70 2.62 -4.20
N ARG A 143 3.70 2.97 -3.38
CA ARG A 143 3.64 4.27 -2.67
C ARG A 143 4.74 4.38 -1.62
N GLY A 144 4.97 3.32 -0.85
CA GLY A 144 5.99 3.24 0.18
C GLY A 144 7.40 3.41 -0.36
N LEU A 145 7.75 2.75 -1.47
CA LEU A 145 9.06 2.90 -2.13
C LEU A 145 9.36 4.36 -2.48
N SER A 146 8.37 5.08 -3.01
CA SER A 146 8.51 6.52 -3.31
C SER A 146 8.60 7.36 -2.03
N ALA A 147 7.79 7.08 -1.00
CA ALA A 147 7.86 7.77 0.30
C ALA A 147 9.18 7.54 1.03
N ALA A 148 9.79 6.36 0.88
CA ALA A 148 11.13 6.03 1.35
C ALA A 148 12.24 6.70 0.51
N GLY A 149 11.89 7.37 -0.59
CA GLY A 149 12.84 8.00 -1.50
C GLY A 149 13.69 7.00 -2.27
N TYR A 150 13.10 5.90 -2.76
CA TYR A 150 13.71 5.03 -3.78
C TYR A 150 13.89 5.77 -5.12
N ALA A 151 12.89 6.56 -5.50
CA ALA A 151 12.89 7.37 -6.72
C ALA A 151 12.41 8.80 -6.42
N THR A 152 12.99 9.78 -7.11
CA THR A 152 12.65 11.21 -7.02
C THR A 152 11.42 11.59 -7.85
N ASP A 153 11.04 10.77 -8.84
CA ASP A 153 9.88 10.98 -9.70
C ASP A 153 8.56 10.86 -8.92
N PRO A 154 7.73 11.92 -8.80
CA PRO A 154 6.44 11.85 -8.11
C PRO A 154 5.41 10.98 -8.83
N ALA A 155 5.63 10.61 -10.10
CA ALA A 155 4.79 9.66 -10.83
C ALA A 155 5.20 8.19 -10.61
N TYR A 156 6.31 7.91 -9.91
CA TYR A 156 6.88 6.57 -9.76
C TYR A 156 5.87 5.51 -9.26
N PRO A 157 5.08 5.75 -8.19
CA PRO A 157 4.08 4.78 -7.75
C PRO A 157 3.03 4.48 -8.84
N LYS A 158 2.59 5.50 -9.57
CA LYS A 158 1.60 5.37 -10.65
C LYS A 158 2.18 4.61 -11.85
N LYS A 159 3.48 4.74 -12.13
CA LYS A 159 4.18 3.95 -13.15
C LYS A 159 4.21 2.47 -12.78
N LEU A 160 4.66 2.13 -11.56
CA LEU A 160 4.70 0.73 -11.09
C LEU A 160 3.30 0.10 -11.06
N ILE A 161 2.32 0.74 -10.42
CA ILE A 161 0.93 0.24 -10.35
C ILE A 161 0.34 0.00 -11.74
N ARG A 162 0.63 0.88 -12.72
CA ARG A 162 0.20 0.70 -14.12
C ARG A 162 0.87 -0.52 -14.78
N ILE A 163 2.16 -0.73 -14.56
CA ILE A 163 2.90 -1.89 -15.10
C ILE A 163 2.34 -3.19 -14.52
N ILE A 164 2.14 -3.25 -13.19
CA ILE A 164 1.56 -4.40 -12.49
C ILE A 164 0.17 -4.71 -13.05
N LYS A 165 -0.74 -3.73 -13.10
CA LYS A 165 -2.10 -3.91 -13.63
C LYS A 165 -2.13 -4.25 -15.12
N LYS A 166 -1.23 -3.70 -15.95
CA LYS A 166 -1.17 -3.99 -17.40
C LYS A 166 -0.84 -5.46 -17.66
N TYR A 167 0.11 -6.02 -16.92
CA TYR A 167 0.63 -7.37 -17.15
C TYR A 167 0.18 -8.41 -16.12
N LYS A 168 -0.72 -8.04 -15.18
CA LYS A 168 -1.22 -8.87 -14.07
C LYS A 168 -0.08 -9.47 -13.21
N LEU A 169 0.92 -8.67 -12.90
CA LEU A 169 2.13 -9.13 -12.20
C LEU A 169 1.87 -9.55 -10.75
N ASP A 170 0.76 -9.11 -10.17
CA ASP A 170 0.21 -9.55 -8.88
C ASP A 170 0.01 -11.08 -8.81
N THR A 171 -0.23 -11.75 -9.95
CA THR A 171 -0.29 -13.22 -10.02
C THR A 171 1.04 -13.91 -9.70
N LEU A 172 2.17 -13.18 -9.72
CA LEU A 172 3.48 -13.70 -9.29
C LEU A 172 3.62 -13.73 -7.77
N ASP A 173 2.75 -13.02 -7.02
CA ASP A 173 2.81 -12.95 -5.56
C ASP A 173 2.08 -14.14 -4.89
N GLU A 174 1.26 -14.88 -5.63
CA GLU A 174 0.46 -16.02 -5.15
C GLU A 174 1.24 -17.07 -4.35
N PRO A 175 2.48 -17.48 -4.70
CA PRO A 175 3.26 -18.42 -3.89
C PRO A 175 3.58 -17.88 -2.49
N LEU A 176 3.78 -16.56 -2.34
CA LEU A 176 3.98 -15.94 -1.03
C LEU A 176 2.64 -15.89 -0.28
N LEU A 177 1.55 -15.47 -0.94
CA LEU A 177 0.21 -15.41 -0.33
C LEU A 177 -0.29 -16.77 0.15
N ALA A 178 -0.02 -17.84 -0.60
CA ALA A 178 -0.34 -19.22 -0.22
C ALA A 178 0.53 -19.76 0.93
N SER A 179 1.74 -19.22 1.12
CA SER A 179 2.63 -19.58 2.23
C SER A 179 2.31 -18.84 3.54
N LEU A 180 1.55 -17.74 3.49
CA LEU A 180 1.02 -17.10 4.69
C LEU A 180 0.03 -18.04 5.39
N PRO A 181 -0.02 -18.06 6.74
CA PRO A 181 -0.88 -18.97 7.48
C PRO A 181 -2.36 -18.69 7.17
N THR A 182 -2.95 -19.59 6.38
CA THR A 182 -4.38 -19.55 6.10
C THR A 182 -5.15 -19.87 7.37
N ARG A 183 -6.07 -18.98 7.76
CA ARG A 183 -7.11 -19.34 8.74
C ARG A 183 -7.92 -20.52 8.18
N PRO A 184 -8.38 -21.45 9.03
CA PRO A 184 -9.15 -22.59 8.55
C PRO A 184 -10.37 -22.12 7.75
N LYS A 185 -10.44 -22.53 6.47
CA LYS A 185 -11.56 -22.24 5.59
C LYS A 185 -12.81 -22.97 6.12
N LEU A 186 -13.85 -22.23 6.50
CA LEU A 186 -15.18 -22.81 6.54
C LEU A 186 -15.55 -23.24 5.11
N HIS A 187 -15.98 -24.48 4.96
CA HIS A 187 -16.38 -25.02 3.66
C HIS A 187 -17.77 -24.47 3.30
N VAL A 188 -17.89 -23.82 2.15
CA VAL A 188 -19.17 -23.44 1.54
C VAL A 188 -19.10 -23.92 0.08
N GLN A 189 -20.05 -24.75 -0.32
CA GLN A 189 -20.18 -25.24 -1.69
C GLN A 189 -21.04 -24.26 -2.50
N GLU A 190 -20.72 -24.09 -3.78
CA GLU A 190 -21.43 -23.20 -4.70
C GLU A 190 -22.61 -23.92 -5.35
N GLU A 191 -23.81 -23.34 -5.26
CA GLU A 191 -24.92 -23.63 -6.19
C GLU A 191 -25.55 -22.33 -6.69
N GLN A 192 -26.08 -22.36 -7.91
CA GLN A 192 -26.48 -21.19 -8.71
C GLN A 192 -27.96 -20.79 -8.50
N PRO A 193 -28.37 -19.54 -8.83
CA PRO A 193 -29.65 -18.99 -8.38
C PRO A 193 -30.80 -19.19 -9.39
N GLU A 194 -32.02 -19.33 -8.87
CA GLU A 194 -33.26 -19.10 -9.62
C GLU A 194 -34.23 -18.18 -8.84
N VAL A 195 -35.17 -17.54 -9.55
CA VAL A 195 -35.82 -16.27 -9.15
C VAL A 195 -37.36 -16.36 -9.21
N VAL A 196 -38.09 -16.03 -8.13
CA VAL A 196 -39.56 -15.75 -8.19
C VAL A 196 -40.00 -14.66 -7.17
N THR A 197 -41.13 -14.03 -7.46
CA THR A 197 -41.68 -12.75 -6.95
C THR A 197 -43.13 -12.86 -6.41
N VAL A 198 -43.80 -11.81 -5.90
CA VAL A 198 -43.67 -11.16 -4.57
C VAL A 198 -45.10 -10.84 -4.06
N SER A 199 -45.40 -10.89 -2.74
CA SER A 199 -46.36 -9.95 -2.09
C SER A 199 -46.54 -10.09 -0.57
N GLU A 200 -46.10 -9.06 0.16
CA GLU A 200 -46.90 -8.26 1.12
C GLU A 200 -48.24 -8.82 1.67
N PHE A 201 -48.19 -9.75 2.64
CA PHE A 201 -49.18 -9.88 3.73
C PHE A 201 -48.56 -10.58 4.96
N GLU A 202 -49.27 -10.59 6.09
CA GLU A 202 -48.88 -11.23 7.39
C GLU A 202 -47.81 -10.49 8.25
N LEU A 203 -48.17 -9.28 8.68
CA LEU A 203 -47.64 -8.62 9.88
C LEU A 203 -48.39 -9.09 11.14
N SER A 204 -47.88 -10.05 11.94
CA SER A 204 -48.16 -10.11 13.42
C SER A 204 -47.41 -11.18 14.26
N ARG A 205 -46.22 -10.78 14.76
CA ARG A 205 -45.57 -11.19 16.04
C ARG A 205 -45.15 -12.67 16.29
N PRO A 206 -44.19 -12.92 17.24
CA PRO A 206 -43.39 -14.16 17.22
C PRO A 206 -43.54 -15.05 18.47
N SER A 207 -43.20 -16.34 18.35
CA SER A 207 -42.51 -17.06 19.45
C SER A 207 -41.81 -18.37 19.05
N ARG A 208 -40.56 -18.48 19.53
CA ARG A 208 -39.76 -19.69 19.83
C ARG A 208 -39.41 -20.74 18.75
N LEU A 209 -38.09 -20.78 18.53
CA LEU A 209 -37.20 -21.96 18.43
C LEU A 209 -37.17 -22.78 17.13
N LYS A 210 -36.07 -22.53 16.39
CA LYS A 210 -35.24 -23.52 15.68
C LYS A 210 -35.93 -24.39 14.61
N ASN A 211 -35.88 -23.93 13.36
CA ASN A 211 -34.87 -24.35 12.37
C ASN A 211 -35.11 -23.64 11.03
N SER A 212 -34.07 -23.55 10.18
CA SER A 212 -34.10 -23.06 8.78
C SER A 212 -34.64 -21.62 8.57
N GLU A 213 -34.28 -20.84 7.55
CA GLU A 213 -33.22 -20.94 6.54
C GLU A 213 -32.96 -19.54 5.95
N ALA A 214 -31.98 -19.45 5.03
CA ALA A 214 -31.91 -18.49 3.93
C ALA A 214 -32.11 -16.97 4.18
N GLY A 215 -31.01 -16.23 3.96
CA GLY A 215 -31.08 -15.15 2.97
C GLY A 215 -31.58 -13.78 3.41
N LYS A 216 -30.70 -13.01 4.05
CA LYS A 216 -30.67 -11.55 3.82
C LYS A 216 -29.27 -11.17 3.31
N LYS A 217 -29.24 -10.27 2.33
CA LYS A 217 -28.01 -9.71 1.75
C LYS A 217 -27.18 -9.09 2.88
N GLU A 218 -26.09 -9.72 3.29
CA GLU A 218 -25.06 -9.04 4.08
C GLU A 218 -24.37 -8.01 3.17
N HIS A 219 -24.96 -6.82 3.11
CA HIS A 219 -24.16 -5.61 3.12
C HIS A 219 -23.42 -5.66 4.46
N ASN A 220 -22.27 -6.33 4.48
CA ASN A 220 -21.48 -6.51 5.68
C ASN A 220 -21.12 -5.10 6.17
N MET A 221 -21.80 -4.64 7.23
CA MET A 221 -21.86 -3.23 7.63
C MET A 221 -20.49 -2.68 8.03
N TYR A 222 -19.49 -3.55 8.11
CA TYR A 222 -18.12 -3.21 8.36
C TYR A 222 -17.15 -4.21 7.71
N LYS A 223 -15.90 -3.77 7.53
CA LYS A 223 -14.74 -4.59 7.20
C LYS A 223 -13.87 -4.72 8.44
N VAL A 224 -13.49 -5.95 8.83
CA VAL A 224 -12.51 -6.13 9.91
C VAL A 224 -11.14 -5.62 9.48
N ILE A 225 -10.51 -4.80 10.31
CA ILE A 225 -9.18 -4.21 10.10
C ILE A 225 -8.32 -4.31 11.37
N TRP A 226 -7.05 -3.94 11.26
CA TRP A 226 -6.13 -3.82 12.38
C TRP A 226 -5.45 -2.46 12.30
N VAL A 227 -5.38 -1.75 13.43
CA VAL A 227 -4.67 -0.47 13.53
C VAL A 227 -3.81 -0.52 14.79
N ASN A 228 -2.50 -0.33 14.64
CA ASN A 228 -1.53 -0.37 15.75
C ASN A 228 -1.71 -1.65 16.60
N ASP A 229 -1.71 -2.81 15.92
CA ASP A 229 -1.92 -4.15 16.49
C ASP A 229 -3.13 -4.29 17.43
N THR A 230 -4.18 -3.51 17.17
CA THR A 230 -5.46 -3.53 17.88
C THR A 230 -6.55 -3.90 16.89
N ARG A 231 -7.42 -4.85 17.25
CA ARG A 231 -8.51 -5.27 16.37
C ARG A 231 -9.57 -4.17 16.28
N ALA A 232 -9.92 -3.81 15.06
CA ALA A 232 -10.95 -2.83 14.76
C ALA A 232 -11.80 -3.26 13.57
N ILE A 233 -12.79 -2.45 13.24
CA ILE A 233 -13.62 -2.58 12.06
C ILE A 233 -13.75 -1.21 11.40
N GLN A 234 -13.90 -1.18 10.08
CA GLN A 234 -14.23 0.03 9.32
C GLN A 234 -15.64 -0.10 8.76
N VAL A 235 -16.53 0.79 9.17
CA VAL A 235 -17.94 0.79 8.77
C VAL A 235 -18.08 1.05 7.26
N THR A 236 -18.94 0.31 6.55
CA THR A 236 -19.06 0.33 5.08
C THR A 236 -20.31 1.05 4.57
N ALA A 237 -21.28 1.33 5.45
CA ALA A 237 -22.50 2.09 5.20
C ALA A 237 -22.90 2.82 6.49
N ASP A 238 -23.59 3.96 6.38
CA ASP A 238 -24.01 4.73 7.55
C ASP A 238 -24.94 3.89 8.46
N THR A 239 -24.70 3.91 9.76
CA THR A 239 -25.36 3.06 10.77
C THR A 239 -25.41 3.77 12.13
N ASP A 240 -25.78 3.07 13.19
CA ASP A 240 -25.76 3.56 14.57
C ASP A 240 -25.12 2.52 15.51
N VAL A 241 -24.88 2.90 16.77
CA VAL A 241 -24.18 2.06 17.74
C VAL A 241 -24.99 0.81 18.14
N GLU A 242 -26.32 0.91 18.23
CA GLU A 242 -27.19 -0.20 18.64
C GLU A 242 -27.31 -1.23 17.52
N THR A 243 -27.51 -0.77 16.30
CA THR A 243 -27.56 -1.58 15.08
C THR A 243 -26.22 -2.30 14.84
N LEU A 244 -25.10 -1.58 15.00
CA LEU A 244 -23.75 -2.17 14.89
C LEU A 244 -23.45 -3.16 16.03
N ALA A 245 -23.89 -2.87 17.26
CA ALA A 245 -23.74 -3.77 18.41
C ALA A 245 -24.53 -5.07 18.24
N GLY A 246 -25.74 -4.98 17.69
CA GLY A 246 -26.60 -6.13 17.36
C GLY A 246 -25.94 -7.06 16.35
N ASP A 247 -25.37 -6.51 15.27
CA ASP A 247 -24.68 -7.28 14.24
C ASP A 247 -23.40 -7.97 14.78
N LEU A 248 -22.56 -7.22 15.48
CA LEU A 248 -21.36 -7.74 16.15
C LEU A 248 -21.65 -8.73 17.28
N ARG A 249 -22.92 -8.85 17.72
CA ARG A 249 -23.35 -9.59 18.91
C ARG A 249 -22.59 -9.18 20.18
N MET A 250 -22.28 -7.89 20.29
CA MET A 250 -21.58 -7.28 21.41
C MET A 250 -22.52 -6.37 22.19
N ALA A 251 -22.31 -6.23 23.50
CA ALA A 251 -23.01 -5.20 24.26
C ALA A 251 -22.55 -3.80 23.81
N VAL A 252 -23.48 -2.86 23.65
CA VAL A 252 -23.20 -1.45 23.32
C VAL A 252 -22.11 -0.89 24.25
N SER A 253 -22.21 -1.15 25.56
CA SER A 253 -21.22 -0.75 26.57
C SER A 253 -19.80 -1.27 26.32
N ARG A 254 -19.64 -2.41 25.64
CA ARG A 254 -18.32 -2.94 25.27
C ARG A 254 -17.74 -2.24 24.05
N ILE A 255 -18.58 -1.82 23.09
CA ILE A 255 -18.15 -1.04 21.95
C ILE A 255 -17.77 0.38 22.39
N THR A 256 -18.62 1.04 23.20
CA THR A 256 -18.35 2.40 23.68
C THR A 256 -17.15 2.46 24.63
N ALA A 257 -16.87 1.40 25.41
CA ALA A 257 -15.68 1.33 26.27
C ALA A 257 -14.34 1.38 25.52
N HIS A 258 -14.28 0.91 24.27
CA HIS A 258 -13.05 0.88 23.46
C HIS A 258 -12.91 2.12 22.54
N ASN A 259 -14.02 2.83 22.30
CA ASN A 259 -14.11 3.95 21.37
C ASN A 259 -14.31 5.28 22.13
N GLU A 260 -13.25 5.69 22.82
CA GLU A 260 -13.18 6.92 23.62
C GLU A 260 -13.80 8.14 22.90
N MET A 261 -14.97 8.58 23.38
CA MET A 261 -15.69 9.82 23.01
C MET A 261 -16.27 9.93 21.58
N LEU A 262 -16.77 8.83 20.98
CA LEU A 262 -17.48 8.89 19.67
C LEU A 262 -18.92 8.37 19.66
N LEU A 263 -19.43 7.83 20.76
CA LEU A 263 -20.62 6.97 20.73
C LEU A 263 -21.51 7.19 21.97
N THR A 264 -22.45 8.14 21.90
CA THR A 264 -23.75 7.94 22.56
C THR A 264 -24.51 6.83 21.82
N PRO A 265 -25.37 6.01 22.47
CA PRO A 265 -26.07 4.91 21.78
C PRO A 265 -26.86 5.35 20.54
N SER A 266 -27.39 6.59 20.57
CA SER A 266 -28.14 7.25 19.50
C SER A 266 -27.28 7.96 18.44
N GLU A 267 -25.96 7.82 18.47
CA GLU A 267 -25.05 8.54 17.56
C GLU A 267 -24.91 7.82 16.21
N SER A 268 -25.04 8.58 15.12
CA SER A 268 -24.86 8.05 13.76
C SER A 268 -23.38 7.83 13.46
N ILE A 269 -23.04 6.61 13.06
CA ILE A 269 -21.71 6.19 12.63
C ILE A 269 -21.66 6.24 11.11
N THR A 270 -20.89 7.18 10.55
CA THR A 270 -20.76 7.32 9.10
C THR A 270 -19.85 6.28 8.47
N ARG A 271 -20.12 5.94 7.21
CA ARG A 271 -19.27 5.12 6.35
C ARG A 271 -17.81 5.59 6.38
N GLY A 272 -16.90 4.63 6.53
CA GLY A 272 -15.46 4.86 6.64
C GLY A 272 -14.95 5.00 8.08
N THR A 273 -15.84 5.21 9.06
CA THR A 273 -15.48 5.31 10.47
C THR A 273 -14.85 4.02 10.98
N THR A 274 -13.74 4.16 11.73
CA THR A 274 -13.07 3.03 12.38
C THR A 274 -13.59 2.88 13.81
N ILE A 275 -14.11 1.70 14.13
CA ILE A 275 -14.61 1.31 15.45
C ILE A 275 -13.71 0.20 16.00
N TYR A 276 -13.10 0.44 17.16
CA TYR A 276 -12.22 -0.50 17.84
C TYR A 276 -13.02 -1.55 18.60
N LEU A 277 -12.62 -2.83 18.50
CA LEU A 277 -13.24 -3.94 19.24
C LEU A 277 -12.48 -4.31 20.51
N GLU A 278 -11.31 -3.69 20.70
CA GLU A 278 -10.34 -3.89 21.77
C GLU A 278 -9.76 -2.53 22.18
N ASN A 279 -9.17 -2.42 23.36
CA ASN A 279 -8.52 -1.17 23.78
C ASN A 279 -7.35 -0.82 22.83
N LYS A 280 -7.38 0.39 22.26
CA LYS A 280 -6.24 1.04 21.58
C LYS A 280 -4.98 0.91 22.44
N LYS A 281 -3.81 0.76 21.82
CA LYS A 281 -2.53 0.70 22.57
C LYS A 281 -2.26 2.03 23.27
N ARG A 282 -1.44 1.98 24.32
CA ARG A 282 -0.90 3.19 24.93
C ARG A 282 0.08 3.88 24.00
N ASP A 283 0.98 3.10 23.39
CA ASP A 283 2.09 3.63 22.60
C ASP A 283 1.82 3.46 21.09
N TYR A 284 2.43 4.33 20.28
CA TYR A 284 2.35 4.24 18.82
C TYR A 284 3.56 3.46 18.29
N GLU A 285 3.34 2.28 17.74
CA GLU A 285 4.45 1.46 17.20
C GLU A 285 4.94 1.96 15.84
N GLY A 286 4.07 2.63 15.08
CA GLY A 286 4.39 3.16 13.75
C GLY A 286 5.49 4.22 13.73
N ARG A 287 5.97 4.56 12.54
CA ARG A 287 7.26 5.25 12.37
C ARG A 287 7.21 6.78 12.43
N ILE A 288 6.06 7.39 12.20
CA ILE A 288 5.92 8.84 12.31
C ILE A 288 5.94 9.28 13.78
N THR A 289 6.70 10.32 14.10
CA THR A 289 6.81 10.83 15.47
C THR A 289 5.75 11.89 15.78
N HIS A 290 5.17 12.53 14.76
CA HIS A 290 4.19 13.59 14.85
C HIS A 290 3.17 13.51 13.71
N HIS A 291 1.96 13.99 13.96
CA HIS A 291 0.90 14.24 12.99
C HIS A 291 0.69 15.74 12.81
N VAL A 292 0.43 16.19 11.58
CA VAL A 292 0.05 17.58 11.28
C VAL A 292 -1.46 17.64 11.10
N VAL A 293 -2.10 18.39 11.98
CA VAL A 293 -3.57 18.50 12.11
C VAL A 293 -4.17 19.14 10.87
N LYS A 294 -5.17 18.49 10.27
CA LYS A 294 -5.96 19.04 9.16
C LYS A 294 -7.17 19.81 9.69
N GLU A 295 -7.80 20.55 8.79
CA GLU A 295 -9.06 21.24 9.07
C GLU A 295 -10.14 20.23 9.53
N GLY A 296 -10.70 20.44 10.72
CA GLY A 296 -11.71 19.58 11.33
C GLY A 296 -11.21 18.35 12.08
N GLU A 297 -9.90 18.04 12.11
CA GLU A 297 -9.38 16.89 12.89
C GLU A 297 -9.32 17.22 14.40
N SER A 298 -9.98 16.40 15.22
CA SER A 298 -9.86 16.40 16.68
C SER A 298 -8.80 15.41 17.17
N LEU A 299 -8.34 15.52 18.43
CA LEU A 299 -7.45 14.52 19.02
C LEU A 299 -8.05 13.11 19.05
N GLU A 300 -9.36 13.00 19.16
CA GLU A 300 -10.11 11.76 19.13
C GLU A 300 -10.05 11.12 17.73
N SER A 301 -10.20 11.93 16.67
CA SER A 301 -10.03 11.46 15.28
C SER A 301 -8.58 11.01 15.01
N ILE A 302 -7.60 11.73 15.54
CA ILE A 302 -6.16 11.41 15.44
C ILE A 302 -5.83 10.13 16.23
N SER A 303 -6.40 9.98 17.42
CA SER A 303 -6.31 8.78 18.26
C SER A 303 -6.85 7.55 17.53
N ASN A 304 -7.98 7.68 16.82
CA ASN A 304 -8.58 6.60 16.06
C ASN A 304 -7.86 6.33 14.72
N LEU A 305 -7.24 7.34 14.10
CA LEU A 305 -6.40 7.18 12.91
C LEU A 305 -5.16 6.34 13.21
N TYR A 306 -4.56 6.50 14.40
CA TYR A 306 -3.30 5.84 14.76
C TYR A 306 -3.43 4.65 15.70
N GLY A 307 -4.62 4.32 16.21
CA GLY A 307 -4.80 3.20 17.15
C GLY A 307 -4.11 3.40 18.50
N VAL A 308 -4.04 4.66 18.94
CA VAL A 308 -3.36 5.11 20.16
C VAL A 308 -4.40 5.72 21.10
N GLN A 309 -4.35 5.43 22.40
CA GLN A 309 -5.27 6.03 23.38
C GLN A 309 -5.20 7.56 23.33
N ALA A 310 -6.36 8.23 23.34
CA ALA A 310 -6.40 9.70 23.30
C ALA A 310 -5.67 10.28 24.52
N GLN A 311 -5.78 9.61 25.67
CA GLN A 311 -5.06 9.94 26.90
C GLN A 311 -3.53 9.99 26.72
N THR A 312 -2.94 9.13 25.89
CA THR A 312 -1.50 9.21 25.56
C THR A 312 -1.20 10.49 24.80
N LEU A 313 -2.00 10.83 23.78
CA LEU A 313 -1.79 12.05 22.99
C LEU A 313 -1.85 13.31 23.86
N TYR A 314 -2.82 13.40 24.79
CA TYR A 314 -2.88 14.46 25.80
C TYR A 314 -1.60 14.56 26.63
N VAL A 315 -1.05 13.42 27.09
CA VAL A 315 0.16 13.35 27.94
C VAL A 315 1.45 13.68 27.18
N LEU A 316 1.63 13.17 25.96
CA LEU A 316 2.79 13.45 25.12
C LEU A 316 2.88 14.94 24.76
N ASN A 317 1.74 15.55 24.44
CA ASN A 317 1.66 16.92 23.95
C ASN A 317 1.44 17.97 25.06
N ARG A 318 1.28 17.54 26.32
CA ARG A 318 1.03 18.40 27.49
C ARG A 318 -0.20 19.30 27.35
N ILE A 319 -1.24 18.78 26.71
CA ILE A 319 -2.51 19.47 26.42
C ILE A 319 -3.63 18.87 27.28
N ALA A 320 -4.58 19.71 27.69
CA ALA A 320 -5.68 19.31 28.57
C ALA A 320 -6.73 18.47 27.81
N LYS A 321 -7.45 17.59 28.52
CA LYS A 321 -8.56 16.83 27.94
C LYS A 321 -9.61 17.79 27.34
N GLY A 322 -10.06 17.54 26.12
CA GLY A 322 -10.97 18.41 25.38
C GLY A 322 -10.28 19.56 24.64
N TYR A 323 -8.94 19.60 24.60
CA TYR A 323 -8.20 20.52 23.74
C TYR A 323 -8.50 20.25 22.26
N GLN A 324 -8.96 21.28 21.55
CA GLN A 324 -9.21 21.25 20.12
C GLN A 324 -7.97 21.82 19.39
N PRO A 325 -7.22 20.99 18.62
CA PRO A 325 -6.05 21.46 17.92
C PRO A 325 -6.43 22.30 16.69
N ALA A 326 -5.58 23.27 16.35
CA ALA A 326 -5.75 24.08 15.15
C ALA A 326 -5.20 23.38 13.90
N ALA A 327 -5.78 23.65 12.73
CA ALA A 327 -5.22 23.19 11.47
C ALA A 327 -3.78 23.72 11.28
N GLY A 328 -2.86 22.84 10.91
CA GLY A 328 -1.41 23.12 10.83
C GLY A 328 -0.66 23.02 12.17
N GLU A 329 -1.31 22.62 13.26
CA GLU A 329 -0.67 22.26 14.52
C GLU A 329 0.00 20.86 14.45
N THR A 330 0.99 20.62 15.30
CA THR A 330 1.73 19.35 15.35
C THR A 330 1.44 18.57 16.64
N ILE A 331 0.91 17.35 16.50
CA ILE A 331 0.61 16.43 17.62
C ILE A 331 1.65 15.31 17.62
N ALA A 332 2.48 15.25 18.65
CA ALA A 332 3.42 14.16 18.91
C ALA A 332 2.71 12.83 19.20
N LEU A 333 3.26 11.74 18.66
CA LEU A 333 2.71 10.38 18.71
C LEU A 333 3.60 9.39 19.47
N LYS A 334 4.91 9.68 19.63
CA LYS A 334 5.88 8.77 20.27
C LYS A 334 6.62 9.38 21.45
N GLU A 335 7.07 10.63 21.35
CA GLU A 335 7.90 11.29 22.37
C GLU A 335 7.19 12.47 23.03
N LYS A 336 7.45 12.68 24.32
CA LYS A 336 6.84 13.76 25.09
C LYS A 336 7.53 15.09 24.78
N VAL A 337 6.76 16.11 24.42
CA VAL A 337 7.27 17.43 24.04
C VAL A 337 8.09 18.05 25.20
N ALA A 338 9.26 18.60 24.87
CA ALA A 338 10.23 19.13 25.83
C ALA A 338 9.92 20.57 26.28
N GLY A 339 10.05 20.83 27.59
CA GLY A 339 9.86 22.15 28.20
C GLY A 339 8.43 22.69 28.14
N ASN A 340 8.27 24.00 28.39
CA ASN A 340 6.99 24.72 28.32
C ASN A 340 6.49 24.98 26.88
N GLN A 341 6.95 24.20 25.90
CA GLN A 341 6.55 24.36 24.51
C GLN A 341 5.21 23.68 24.29
N LYS A 342 4.13 24.47 24.22
CA LYS A 342 2.86 24.04 23.62
C LYS A 342 3.11 23.68 22.13
N PRO A 343 2.25 22.84 21.53
CA PRO A 343 2.29 22.58 20.09
C PRO A 343 2.39 23.88 19.28
N LYS A 344 3.22 23.87 18.23
CA LYS A 344 3.47 25.05 17.40
C LYS A 344 2.62 24.97 16.14
N VAL A 345 1.85 26.03 15.88
CA VAL A 345 1.21 26.25 14.57
C VAL A 345 2.30 26.51 13.54
N VAL A 346 2.35 25.70 12.49
CA VAL A 346 3.25 25.93 11.36
C VAL A 346 2.74 27.14 10.56
N LYS A 347 3.50 28.25 10.55
CA LYS A 347 3.13 29.44 9.76
C LYS A 347 3.07 29.08 8.27
N ALA A 348 1.95 29.40 7.61
CA ALA A 348 1.78 29.21 6.18
C ALA A 348 2.81 30.04 5.38
N GLY A 349 3.81 29.37 4.80
CA GLY A 349 4.91 30.00 4.09
C GLY A 349 5.63 29.04 3.14
N LYS A 350 5.41 29.24 1.83
CA LYS A 350 5.81 28.39 0.68
C LYS A 350 5.07 27.04 0.59
N LYS A 351 4.44 26.83 -0.57
CA LYS A 351 3.55 25.71 -0.90
C LYS A 351 4.20 24.34 -0.63
N GLN A 352 3.85 23.70 0.48
CA GLN A 352 3.80 22.25 0.53
C GLN A 352 2.60 21.78 -0.31
N ARG A 353 2.79 20.76 -1.16
CA ARG A 353 1.70 20.15 -1.92
C ARG A 353 0.87 19.27 -0.98
N GLY A 354 -0.15 19.87 -0.37
CA GLY A 354 -1.16 19.13 0.36
C GLY A 354 -1.87 18.12 -0.56
N LEU A 355 -1.89 16.86 -0.14
CA LEU A 355 -2.75 15.84 -0.74
C LEU A 355 -4.19 16.09 -0.27
N LEU A 356 -4.91 16.89 -1.04
CA LEU A 356 -6.38 16.96 -0.99
C LEU A 356 -6.93 15.58 -1.33
N PHE A 357 -7.39 14.85 -0.31
CA PHE A 357 -8.28 13.71 -0.50
C PHE A 357 -9.72 14.24 -0.62
N SER A 358 -10.17 14.43 -1.86
CA SER A 358 -11.59 14.59 -2.17
C SER A 358 -12.34 13.30 -1.83
N GLN A 359 -13.52 13.43 -1.24
CA GLN A 359 -14.37 12.34 -0.74
C GLN A 359 -14.80 11.35 -1.84
N LEU A 360 -14.77 10.04 -1.51
CA LEU A 360 -15.52 8.92 -2.11
C LEU A 360 -15.67 7.80 -1.06
#